data_AF-K0MBG1-F1
#
_entry.id   AF-K0MBG1-F1
#
_cell.length_a   1.000
_cell.length_b   1.000
_cell.length_c   1.000
_cell.angle_alpha   90.00
_cell.angle_beta   90.00
_cell.angle_gamma   90.00
#
_symmetry.space_group_name_H-M   'P 1'
#
loop_
_entity.id
_entity.type
_entity.pdbx_description
1 polymer ?
#
loop_
_entity_poly.entity_id
_entity_poly.type
_entity_poly.pdbx_seq_one_letter_code
_entity_poly.pdbx_strand_id
1 'polypeptide(L)'
;MSQDTLVHDDDGAVDPNLPPDPSRRFWVTTACAVGGVAGVATAVPFVSTFAPSEKARAAGAPVEVDVGDLAPGQMRTVEWRGKPVWIIRRTDDQLKGIKSQDGLMADPNSERPGFTPAYAKNEYRSRKPELFVCVGICTHLGCSPTAHFETGGGAGMPGNWQGGFLCPCHGSTFDMAGRVYKDKPAPDNLEVPPYQYLSDTRIIVGVDEDNKA
;
A
#
# COMPACT_ATOMS: atom_id res chain seq x y z
N MET A 1 -27.17 -67.86 -13.04
CA MET A 1 -26.05 -68.20 -12.14
C MET A 1 -25.29 -66.91 -11.87
N SER A 2 -25.69 -66.19 -10.83
CA SER A 2 -24.99 -65.00 -10.36
C SER A 2 -23.93 -65.50 -9.39
N GLN A 3 -22.65 -65.28 -9.72
CA GLN A 3 -21.54 -65.61 -8.84
C GLN A 3 -21.46 -64.52 -7.78
N ASP A 4 -21.72 -64.87 -6.52
CA ASP A 4 -21.33 -64.05 -5.37
C ASP A 4 -19.81 -63.89 -5.40
N THR A 5 -19.34 -62.65 -5.55
CA THR A 5 -17.91 -62.30 -5.60
C THR A 5 -17.37 -61.85 -4.24
N LEU A 6 -18.12 -62.07 -3.16
CA LEU A 6 -17.72 -61.65 -1.81
C LEU A 6 -16.85 -62.72 -1.17
N VAL A 7 -15.64 -62.33 -0.77
CA VAL A 7 -14.79 -63.13 0.13
C VAL A 7 -15.32 -62.89 1.55
N HIS A 8 -15.56 -63.98 2.27
CA HIS A 8 -16.03 -63.96 3.66
C HIS A 8 -14.88 -64.29 4.59
N ASP A 9 -14.61 -63.36 5.51
CA ASP A 9 -13.68 -63.49 6.61
C ASP A 9 -14.52 -63.71 7.89
N ASP A 10 -13.92 -64.15 9.01
CA ASP A 10 -14.64 -64.39 10.29
C ASP A 10 -15.43 -63.15 10.80
N ASP A 11 -15.15 -61.95 10.27
CA ASP A 11 -15.77 -60.68 10.63
C ASP A 11 -16.79 -60.14 9.60
N GLY A 12 -17.10 -60.86 8.52
CA GLY A 12 -18.14 -60.49 7.54
C GLY A 12 -17.67 -60.31 6.09
N ALA A 13 -18.54 -59.75 5.23
CA ALA A 13 -18.26 -59.55 3.80
C ALA A 13 -17.39 -58.30 3.54
N VAL A 14 -16.30 -58.46 2.81
CA VAL A 14 -15.38 -57.36 2.43
C VAL A 14 -15.45 -57.14 0.90
N ASP A 15 -15.37 -55.88 0.46
CA ASP A 15 -15.35 -55.53 -0.98
C ASP A 15 -14.14 -56.21 -1.66
N PRO A 16 -14.34 -57.04 -2.71
CA PRO A 16 -13.29 -57.80 -3.36
C PRO A 16 -12.24 -56.93 -4.09
N ASN A 17 -12.51 -55.63 -4.27
CA ASN A 17 -11.56 -54.69 -4.85
C ASN A 17 -10.60 -54.09 -3.80
N LEU A 18 -10.74 -54.45 -2.52
CA LEU A 18 -9.89 -53.95 -1.45
C LEU A 18 -8.83 -54.98 -1.04
N PRO A 19 -7.69 -54.53 -0.47
CA PRO A 19 -6.70 -55.44 0.09
C PRO A 19 -7.29 -56.31 1.22
N PRO A 20 -6.82 -57.56 1.38
CA PRO A 20 -7.45 -58.60 2.21
C PRO A 20 -7.36 -58.40 3.73
N ASP A 21 -6.88 -57.25 4.23
CA ASP A 21 -6.76 -56.99 5.67
C ASP A 21 -7.40 -55.63 6.04
N PRO A 22 -8.68 -55.64 6.45
CA PRO A 22 -9.40 -54.44 6.87
C PRO A 22 -8.76 -53.72 8.06
N SER A 23 -8.15 -54.46 8.99
CA SER A 23 -7.51 -53.91 10.19
C SER A 23 -6.25 -53.11 9.82
N ARG A 24 -5.43 -53.65 8.91
CA ARG A 24 -4.25 -52.96 8.38
C ARG A 24 -4.63 -51.72 7.58
N ARG A 25 -5.69 -51.80 6.77
CA ARG A 25 -6.20 -50.63 6.04
C ARG A 25 -6.65 -49.53 7.00
N PHE A 26 -7.40 -49.88 8.04
CA PHE A 26 -7.85 -48.93 9.06
C PHE A 26 -6.66 -48.21 9.72
N TRP A 27 -5.63 -48.94 10.15
CA TRP A 27 -4.47 -48.33 10.82
C TRP A 27 -3.64 -47.46 9.88
N VAL A 28 -3.47 -47.83 8.61
CA VAL A 28 -2.81 -46.98 7.61
C VAL A 28 -3.61 -45.71 7.35
N THR A 29 -4.93 -45.82 7.14
CA THR A 29 -5.79 -44.64 6.93
C THR A 29 -5.78 -43.71 8.14
N THR A 30 -5.89 -44.26 9.35
CA THR A 30 -5.79 -43.49 10.59
C THR A 30 -4.43 -42.81 10.73
N ALA A 31 -3.32 -43.51 10.45
CA ALA A 31 -1.99 -42.93 10.50
C ALA A 31 -1.81 -41.78 9.49
N CYS A 32 -2.29 -41.95 8.25
CA CYS A 32 -2.28 -40.89 7.24
C CYS A 32 -3.15 -39.70 7.66
N ALA A 33 -4.33 -39.94 8.23
CA ALA A 33 -5.23 -38.88 8.70
C ALA A 33 -4.60 -38.08 9.85
N VAL A 34 -4.08 -38.76 10.87
CA VAL A 34 -3.37 -38.12 12.00
C VAL A 34 -2.13 -37.38 11.52
N GLY A 35 -1.35 -37.97 10.62
CA GLY A 35 -0.20 -37.33 9.99
C GLY A 35 -0.59 -36.07 9.21
N GLY A 36 -1.70 -36.11 8.48
CA GLY A 36 -2.26 -34.94 7.81
C GLY A 36 -2.65 -33.83 8.78
N VAL A 37 -3.32 -34.16 9.89
CA VAL A 37 -3.67 -33.19 10.94
C VAL A 37 -2.41 -32.58 11.56
N ALA A 38 -1.41 -33.38 11.90
CA ALA A 38 -0.13 -32.90 12.42
C ALA A 38 0.61 -32.01 11.40
N GLY A 39 0.53 -32.33 10.12
CA GLY A 39 1.05 -31.51 9.02
C GLY A 39 0.39 -30.14 8.96
N VAL A 40 -0.95 -30.07 9.04
CA VAL A 40 -1.66 -28.78 9.07
C VAL A 40 -1.33 -28.00 10.34
N ALA A 41 -1.29 -28.68 11.49
CA ALA A 41 -1.00 -28.06 12.79
C ALA A 41 0.40 -27.41 12.86
N THR A 42 1.36 -27.86 12.03
CA THR A 42 2.71 -27.27 11.94
C THR A 42 2.85 -26.28 10.78
N ALA A 43 2.24 -26.55 9.63
CA ALA A 43 2.30 -25.66 8.47
C ALA A 43 1.58 -24.32 8.70
N VAL A 44 0.42 -24.32 9.37
CA VAL A 44 -0.34 -23.08 9.64
C VAL A 44 0.45 -22.08 10.48
N PRO A 45 0.97 -22.41 11.68
CA PRO A 45 1.75 -21.46 12.45
C PRO A 45 3.03 -21.05 11.72
N PHE A 46 3.69 -21.96 10.99
CA PHE A 46 4.87 -21.63 10.18
C PHE A 46 4.55 -20.55 9.14
N VAL A 47 3.51 -20.73 8.32
CA VAL A 47 3.08 -19.71 7.34
C VAL A 47 2.63 -18.43 8.03
N SER A 48 1.97 -18.52 9.20
CA SER A 48 1.54 -17.34 9.96
C SER A 48 2.72 -16.47 10.42
N THR A 49 3.93 -17.03 10.55
CA THR A 49 5.14 -16.24 10.90
C THR A 49 5.55 -15.26 9.81
N PHE A 50 5.03 -15.39 8.59
CA PHE A 50 5.24 -14.43 7.50
C PHE A 50 4.31 -13.22 7.57
N ALA A 51 3.29 -13.25 8.45
CA ALA A 51 2.45 -12.08 8.70
C ALA A 51 3.23 -10.96 9.42
N PRO A 52 2.79 -9.70 9.34
CA PRO A 52 3.45 -8.59 10.03
C PRO A 52 3.56 -8.84 11.54
N SER A 53 4.78 -8.71 12.07
CA SER A 53 5.03 -8.82 13.52
C SER A 53 4.37 -7.69 14.30
N GLU A 54 4.19 -7.87 15.62
CA GLU A 54 3.64 -6.82 16.49
C GLU A 54 4.47 -5.53 16.44
N LYS A 55 5.80 -5.62 16.31
CA LYS A 55 6.66 -4.45 16.07
C LYS A 55 6.29 -3.73 14.77
N ALA A 56 6.05 -4.48 13.69
CA ALA A 56 5.67 -3.92 12.40
C ALA A 56 4.26 -3.30 12.44
N ARG A 57 3.33 -3.90 13.20
CA ARG A 57 1.98 -3.35 13.41
C ARG A 57 2.02 -2.07 14.25
N ALA A 58 2.83 -2.04 15.31
CA ALA A 58 3.02 -0.85 16.15
C ALA A 58 3.65 0.31 15.38
N ALA A 59 4.59 0.05 14.47
CA ALA A 59 5.14 1.06 13.55
C ALA A 59 4.08 1.66 12.59
N GLY A 60 2.91 1.04 12.51
CA GLY A 60 1.76 1.56 11.77
C GLY A 60 0.81 2.44 12.57
N ALA A 61 1.10 2.69 13.84
CA ALA A 61 0.33 3.62 14.66
C ALA A 61 0.28 5.02 14.02
N PRO A 62 -0.80 5.79 14.27
CA PRO A 62 -0.87 7.16 13.85
C PRO A 62 0.25 8.03 14.42
N VAL A 63 0.66 9.04 13.66
CA VAL A 63 1.77 9.95 14.01
C VAL A 63 1.26 11.38 14.08
N GLU A 64 1.34 11.99 15.25
CA GLU A 64 1.10 13.42 15.42
C GLU A 64 2.30 14.24 14.96
N VAL A 65 2.03 15.30 14.19
CA VAL A 65 3.05 16.20 13.66
C VAL A 65 2.62 17.63 13.87
N ASP A 66 3.46 18.42 14.55
CA ASP A 66 3.34 19.87 14.57
C ASP A 66 3.75 20.43 13.20
N VAL A 67 2.97 21.35 12.66
CA VAL A 67 3.19 22.03 11.38
C VAL A 67 3.22 23.55 11.53
N GLY A 68 3.13 24.08 12.76
CA GLY A 68 3.12 25.52 13.02
C GLY A 68 4.45 26.20 12.70
N ASP A 69 5.56 25.48 12.88
CA ASP A 69 6.93 25.96 12.63
C ASP A 69 7.40 25.72 11.18
N LEU A 70 6.60 25.06 10.35
CA LEU A 70 6.94 24.79 8.96
C LEU A 70 6.79 26.07 8.14
N ALA A 71 7.88 26.59 7.58
CA ALA A 71 7.86 27.80 6.76
C ALA A 71 7.34 27.51 5.33
N PRO A 72 6.75 28.49 4.62
CA PRO A 72 6.42 28.32 3.20
C PRO A 72 7.65 27.92 2.36
N GLY A 73 7.47 26.96 1.46
CA GLY A 73 8.53 26.32 0.68
C GLY A 73 9.28 25.19 1.41
N GLN A 74 9.04 25.00 2.71
CA GLN A 74 9.73 23.98 3.49
C GLN A 74 9.00 22.63 3.43
N MET A 75 9.80 21.56 3.40
CA MET A 75 9.35 20.18 3.49
C MET A 75 9.88 19.53 4.77
N ARG A 76 9.02 18.81 5.47
CA ARG A 76 9.35 17.92 6.59
C ARG A 76 9.01 16.49 6.20
N THR A 77 9.89 15.55 6.54
CA THR A 77 9.64 14.11 6.37
C THR A 77 9.40 13.49 7.73
N VAL A 78 8.32 12.73 7.85
CA VAL A 78 8.01 11.88 9.01
C VAL A 78 7.86 10.44 8.55
N GLU A 79 8.01 9.48 9.45
CA GLU A 79 7.81 8.07 9.14
C GLU A 79 6.43 7.62 9.62
N TRP A 80 5.65 6.97 8.75
CA TRP A 80 4.38 6.32 9.10
C TRP A 80 4.29 4.97 8.39
N ARG A 81 4.07 3.88 9.14
CA ARG A 81 4.06 2.49 8.60
C ARG A 81 5.36 2.12 7.86
N GLY A 82 6.50 2.65 8.31
CA GLY A 82 7.79 2.47 7.63
C GLY A 82 7.91 3.20 6.27
N LYS A 83 6.92 4.02 5.91
CA LYS A 83 6.93 4.83 4.69
C LYS A 83 7.30 6.29 5.03
N PRO A 84 8.09 6.97 4.20
CA PRO A 84 8.29 8.41 4.34
C PRO A 84 7.00 9.14 3.97
N VAL A 85 6.53 10.03 4.83
CA VAL A 85 5.43 10.96 4.56
C VAL A 85 6.02 12.36 4.53
N TRP A 86 5.85 13.04 3.40
CA TRP A 86 6.24 14.42 3.21
C TRP A 86 5.10 15.34 3.60
N ILE A 87 5.44 16.36 4.38
CA ILE A 87 4.57 17.45 4.79
C ILE A 87 5.22 18.72 4.28
N ILE A 88 4.55 19.38 3.35
CA ILE A 88 5.10 20.51 2.61
C ILE A 88 4.16 21.69 2.81
N ARG A 89 4.70 22.81 3.28
CA ARG A 89 3.96 24.07 3.28
C ARG A 89 4.26 24.80 1.98
N ARG A 90 3.33 24.77 1.03
CA ARG A 90 3.48 25.36 -0.29
C ARG A 90 3.45 26.89 -0.21
N THR A 91 4.24 27.53 -1.07
CA THR A 91 4.18 28.99 -1.29
C THR A 91 3.02 29.34 -2.21
N ASP A 92 2.58 30.60 -2.19
CA ASP A 92 1.53 31.08 -3.09
C ASP A 92 1.87 30.87 -4.58
N ASP A 93 3.16 30.98 -4.93
CA ASP A 93 3.60 30.79 -6.31
C ASP A 93 3.58 29.31 -6.72
N GLN A 94 3.92 28.40 -5.80
CA GLN A 94 3.75 26.97 -6.02
C GLN A 94 2.26 26.61 -6.20
N LEU A 95 1.36 27.23 -5.43
CA LEU A 95 -0.09 27.00 -5.56
C LEU A 95 -0.63 27.48 -6.91
N LYS A 96 -0.23 28.67 -7.36
CA LYS A 96 -0.62 29.20 -8.68
C LYS A 96 -0.08 28.32 -9.82
N GLY A 97 1.11 27.73 -9.63
CA GLY A 97 1.76 26.87 -10.62
C GLY A 97 1.00 25.57 -10.92
N ILE A 98 0.32 24.98 -9.93
CA ILE A 98 -0.35 23.66 -10.05
C ILE A 98 -1.36 23.65 -11.21
N LYS A 99 -2.27 24.61 -11.24
CA LYS A 99 -3.33 24.67 -12.26
C LYS A 99 -2.81 24.84 -13.69
N SER A 100 -1.67 25.52 -13.85
CA SER A 100 -1.04 25.70 -15.16
C SER A 100 -0.56 24.39 -15.79
N GLN A 101 -0.42 23.33 -14.98
CA GLN A 101 0.12 22.04 -15.40
C GLN A 101 -0.93 20.95 -15.65
N ASP A 102 -2.23 21.24 -15.44
CA ASP A 102 -3.30 20.24 -15.57
C ASP A 102 -3.28 19.50 -16.92
N GLY A 103 -2.99 20.21 -18.02
CA GLY A 103 -2.89 19.63 -19.36
C GLY A 103 -1.75 18.62 -19.53
N LEU A 104 -0.76 18.61 -18.63
CA LEU A 104 0.42 17.75 -18.65
C LEU A 104 0.29 16.55 -17.70
N MET A 105 -0.73 16.53 -16.82
CA MET A 105 -0.91 15.48 -15.83
C MET A 105 -1.63 14.27 -16.41
N ALA A 106 -1.25 13.06 -15.99
CA ALA A 106 -1.91 11.84 -16.43
C ALA A 106 -3.28 11.64 -15.78
N ASP A 107 -3.46 12.18 -14.56
CA ASP A 107 -4.72 12.20 -13.82
C ASP A 107 -4.83 13.51 -13.02
N PRO A 108 -5.20 14.64 -13.66
CA PRO A 108 -5.26 15.95 -13.02
C PRO A 108 -6.30 16.03 -11.89
N ASN A 109 -7.39 15.26 -12.01
CA ASN A 109 -8.54 15.29 -11.09
C ASN A 109 -8.48 14.21 -10.00
N SER A 110 -7.45 13.35 -9.99
CA SER A 110 -7.34 12.21 -9.06
C SER A 110 -8.55 11.27 -9.13
N GLU A 111 -8.95 10.92 -10.36
CA GLU A 111 -10.05 10.01 -10.64
C GLU A 111 -9.66 8.54 -10.41
N ARG A 112 -8.36 8.22 -10.46
CA ARG A 112 -7.88 6.86 -10.20
C ARG A 112 -8.08 6.46 -8.73
N PRO A 113 -8.58 5.25 -8.46
CA PRO A 113 -8.87 4.81 -7.10
C PRO A 113 -7.60 4.50 -6.30
N GLY A 114 -7.67 4.64 -4.97
CA GLY A 114 -6.68 4.12 -4.02
C GLY A 114 -5.62 5.11 -3.54
N PHE A 115 -5.22 6.10 -4.34
CA PHE A 115 -4.14 7.03 -3.99
C PHE A 115 -4.60 8.39 -3.45
N THR A 116 -5.89 8.70 -3.54
CA THR A 116 -6.43 10.01 -3.13
C THR A 116 -7.74 9.85 -2.35
N PRO A 117 -7.73 10.17 -1.04
CA PRO A 117 -8.95 10.21 -0.21
C PRO A 117 -9.96 11.25 -0.71
N ALA A 118 -11.23 11.10 -0.33
CA ALA A 118 -12.32 11.96 -0.80
C ALA A 118 -12.08 13.46 -0.51
N TYR A 119 -11.58 13.81 0.68
CA TYR A 119 -11.27 15.19 1.05
C TYR A 119 -10.14 15.81 0.20
N ALA A 120 -9.30 14.98 -0.42
CA ALA A 120 -8.18 15.38 -1.25
C ALA A 120 -8.47 15.27 -2.75
N LYS A 121 -9.70 14.93 -3.16
CA LYS A 121 -10.14 15.01 -4.56
C LYS A 121 -10.48 16.46 -4.94
N ASN A 122 -9.46 17.30 -4.94
CA ASN A 122 -9.51 18.71 -5.27
C ASN A 122 -8.22 19.14 -5.98
N GLU A 123 -8.17 20.38 -6.46
CA GLU A 123 -7.03 20.96 -7.20
C GLU A 123 -5.68 20.77 -6.49
N TYR A 124 -5.67 20.83 -5.16
CA TYR A 124 -4.43 20.88 -4.35
C TYR A 124 -4.06 19.54 -3.73
N ARG A 125 -4.91 18.52 -3.85
CA ARG A 125 -4.75 17.20 -3.23
C ARG A 125 -4.46 17.27 -1.73
N SER A 126 -5.19 18.15 -1.04
CA SER A 126 -4.99 18.47 0.38
C SER A 126 -6.26 19.01 1.02
N ARG A 127 -6.34 18.95 2.36
CA ARG A 127 -7.45 19.57 3.12
C ARG A 127 -7.36 21.10 3.15
N LYS A 128 -6.15 21.63 3.37
CA LYS A 128 -5.86 23.07 3.26
C LYS A 128 -4.88 23.28 2.09
N PRO A 129 -5.11 24.24 1.17
CA PRO A 129 -4.27 24.42 -0.02
C PRO A 129 -2.78 24.56 0.30
N GLU A 130 -2.41 25.24 1.36
CA GLU A 130 -1.03 25.49 1.73
C GLU A 130 -0.30 24.24 2.25
N LEU A 131 -0.98 23.22 2.79
CA LEU A 131 -0.33 22.05 3.40
C LEU A 131 -0.55 20.79 2.56
N PHE A 132 0.46 20.41 1.79
CA PHE A 132 0.45 19.14 1.06
C PHE A 132 1.04 18.03 1.92
N VAL A 133 0.29 16.93 2.06
CA VAL A 133 0.72 15.74 2.80
C VAL A 133 0.63 14.55 1.86
N CYS A 134 1.75 13.87 1.60
CA CYS A 134 1.79 12.71 0.73
C CYS A 134 2.81 11.67 1.20
N VAL A 135 2.61 10.42 0.80
CA VAL A 135 3.61 9.37 0.94
C VAL A 135 4.67 9.58 -0.14
N GLY A 136 5.91 9.75 0.30
CA GLY A 136 7.09 9.94 -0.54
C GLY A 136 7.57 8.68 -1.24
N ILE A 137 6.66 7.90 -1.80
CA ILE A 137 6.93 6.63 -2.48
C ILE A 137 6.38 6.71 -3.90
N CYS A 138 7.26 6.59 -4.89
CA CYS A 138 6.89 6.55 -6.29
C CYS A 138 5.97 5.37 -6.57
N THR A 139 4.83 5.63 -7.19
CA THR A 139 3.82 4.62 -7.55
C THR A 139 4.28 3.64 -8.63
N HIS A 140 5.45 3.84 -9.24
CA HIS A 140 6.04 2.88 -10.17
C HIS A 140 6.50 1.60 -9.46
N LEU A 141 7.62 1.67 -8.73
CA LEU A 141 8.26 0.52 -8.08
C LEU A 141 8.81 0.87 -6.68
N GLY A 142 8.30 1.95 -6.07
CA GLY A 142 8.51 2.20 -4.65
C GLY A 142 9.74 3.02 -4.25
N CYS A 143 10.56 3.49 -5.20
CA CYS A 143 11.64 4.43 -4.88
C CYS A 143 11.10 5.74 -4.28
N SER A 144 11.85 6.39 -3.39
CA SER A 144 11.53 7.75 -2.92
C SER A 144 11.94 8.78 -3.98
N PRO A 145 11.03 9.58 -4.55
CA PRO A 145 11.41 10.68 -5.41
C PRO A 145 12.21 11.77 -4.67
N THR A 146 12.98 12.56 -5.41
CA THR A 146 13.73 13.72 -4.91
C THR A 146 12.93 14.99 -5.16
N ALA A 147 12.87 15.89 -4.18
CA ALA A 147 12.22 17.19 -4.32
C ALA A 147 13.06 18.14 -5.19
N HIS A 148 12.39 18.79 -6.15
CA HIS A 148 12.95 19.83 -7.01
C HIS A 148 11.93 20.97 -7.08
N PHE A 149 11.96 21.89 -6.12
CA PHE A 149 10.97 22.96 -5.99
C PHE A 149 11.23 24.20 -6.84
N GLU A 150 12.44 24.34 -7.39
CA GLU A 150 12.81 25.44 -8.26
C GLU A 150 12.15 25.31 -9.64
N THR A 151 11.72 26.43 -10.21
CA THR A 151 11.17 26.49 -11.57
C THR A 151 12.27 26.53 -12.63
N GLY A 152 11.97 26.14 -13.87
CA GLY A 152 12.89 26.35 -15.02
C GLY A 152 13.47 25.09 -15.66
N GLY A 153 13.06 23.91 -15.20
CA GLY A 153 13.45 22.63 -15.78
C GLY A 153 14.90 22.25 -15.48
N GLY A 154 15.29 21.03 -15.87
CA GLY A 154 16.62 20.48 -15.61
C GLY A 154 16.73 19.04 -16.12
N ALA A 155 17.84 18.37 -15.85
CA ALA A 155 18.03 16.99 -16.28
C ALA A 155 16.91 16.08 -15.75
N GLY A 156 16.13 15.48 -16.67
CA GLY A 156 15.02 14.59 -16.32
C GLY A 156 13.69 15.28 -16.01
N MET A 157 13.63 16.62 -16.02
CA MET A 157 12.41 17.42 -15.80
C MET A 157 11.97 18.13 -17.08
N PRO A 158 10.65 18.33 -17.30
CA PRO A 158 10.15 19.05 -18.47
C PRO A 158 10.60 20.52 -18.48
N GLY A 159 10.69 21.13 -19.67
CA GLY A 159 11.18 22.51 -19.82
C GLY A 159 10.29 23.57 -19.14
N ASN A 160 9.01 23.28 -18.93
CA ASN A 160 8.04 24.13 -18.23
C ASN A 160 7.79 23.70 -16.78
N TRP A 161 8.82 23.15 -16.12
CA TRP A 161 8.77 22.72 -14.73
C TRP A 161 8.42 23.87 -13.77
N GLN A 162 7.43 23.63 -12.91
CA GLN A 162 6.91 24.59 -11.91
C GLN A 162 7.24 24.15 -10.47
N GLY A 163 8.20 23.24 -10.31
CA GLY A 163 8.47 22.57 -9.04
C GLY A 163 7.72 21.25 -8.90
N GLY A 164 8.26 20.36 -8.07
CA GLY A 164 7.65 19.07 -7.76
C GLY A 164 8.69 18.04 -7.36
N PHE A 165 8.59 16.84 -7.93
CA PHE A 165 9.43 15.70 -7.57
C PHE A 165 9.89 14.90 -8.79
N LEU A 166 11.15 14.45 -8.78
CA LEU A 166 11.72 13.56 -9.78
C LEU A 166 12.11 12.23 -9.13
N CYS A 167 11.58 11.12 -9.63
CA CYS A 167 12.01 9.79 -9.25
C CYS A 167 13.19 9.35 -10.13
N PRO A 168 14.42 9.27 -9.58
CA PRO A 168 15.62 9.01 -10.38
C PRO A 168 15.70 7.57 -10.90
N CYS A 169 14.92 6.64 -10.33
CA CYS A 169 14.99 5.22 -10.70
C CYS A 169 14.59 4.97 -12.16
N HIS A 170 13.53 5.64 -12.64
CA HIS A 170 12.98 5.45 -13.99
C HIS A 170 12.45 6.75 -14.62
N GLY A 171 12.79 7.92 -14.06
CA GLY A 171 12.48 9.23 -14.66
C GLY A 171 11.02 9.68 -14.56
N SER A 172 10.24 9.12 -13.63
CA SER A 172 8.88 9.61 -13.35
C SER A 172 8.93 10.95 -12.64
N THR A 173 8.12 11.91 -13.08
CA THR A 173 8.03 13.24 -12.49
C THR A 173 6.64 13.49 -11.95
N PHE A 174 6.56 14.29 -10.89
CA PHE A 174 5.34 14.67 -10.21
C PHE A 174 5.34 16.18 -9.95
N ASP A 175 4.19 16.84 -10.01
CA ASP A 175 4.08 18.28 -9.73
C ASP A 175 4.01 18.58 -8.21
N MET A 176 3.77 19.85 -7.85
CA MET A 176 3.62 20.31 -6.46
C MET A 176 2.36 19.80 -5.73
N ALA A 177 1.43 19.13 -6.42
CA ALA A 177 0.33 18.38 -5.83
C ALA A 177 0.59 16.86 -5.85
N GLY A 178 1.81 16.44 -6.20
CA GLY A 178 2.19 15.04 -6.33
C GLY A 178 1.48 14.31 -7.47
N ARG A 179 0.96 15.04 -8.47
CA ARG A 179 0.30 14.47 -9.64
C ARG A 179 1.33 14.05 -10.66
N VAL A 180 1.18 12.86 -11.22
CA VAL A 180 2.14 12.30 -12.17
C VAL A 180 1.96 12.95 -13.54
N TYR A 181 3.08 13.28 -14.19
CA TYR A 181 3.06 13.76 -15.57
C TYR A 181 2.65 12.63 -16.53
N LYS A 182 2.07 12.99 -17.68
CA LYS A 182 1.82 12.06 -18.80
C LYS A 182 3.11 11.39 -19.26
N ASP A 183 2.96 10.20 -19.84
CA ASP A 183 4.04 9.43 -20.47
C ASP A 183 5.20 9.08 -19.52
N LYS A 184 4.87 8.88 -18.24
CA LYS A 184 5.82 8.41 -17.20
C LYS A 184 5.55 6.96 -16.81
N PRO A 185 6.57 6.19 -16.41
CA PRO A 185 6.38 4.82 -15.92
C PRO A 185 5.52 4.68 -14.67
N ALA A 186 5.50 5.70 -13.81
CA ALA A 186 4.61 5.75 -12.66
C ALA A 186 3.13 5.75 -13.11
N PRO A 187 2.34 4.76 -12.70
CA PRO A 187 0.96 4.60 -13.13
C PRO A 187 -0.02 5.51 -12.38
N ASP A 188 0.39 6.25 -11.35
CA ASP A 188 -0.54 7.07 -10.57
C ASP A 188 0.14 8.24 -9.84
N ASN A 189 -0.66 9.16 -9.33
CA ASN A 189 -0.25 10.25 -8.45
C ASN A 189 0.29 9.70 -7.11
N LEU A 190 1.15 10.45 -6.42
CA LEU A 190 1.65 10.08 -5.09
C LEU A 190 0.50 9.91 -4.09
N GLU A 191 0.53 8.86 -3.28
CA GLU A 191 -0.51 8.56 -2.28
C GLU A 191 -0.66 9.74 -1.29
N VAL A 192 -1.87 10.24 -1.10
CA VAL A 192 -2.20 11.11 0.04
C VAL A 192 -2.62 10.18 1.18
N PRO A 193 -1.84 10.07 2.28
CA PRO A 193 -2.21 9.20 3.38
C PRO A 193 -3.47 9.73 4.08
N PRO A 194 -4.20 8.88 4.83
CA PRO A 194 -5.20 9.34 5.79
C PRO A 194 -4.56 10.35 6.75
N TYR A 195 -5.12 11.53 6.89
CA TYR A 195 -4.73 12.46 7.94
C TYR A 195 -5.87 13.42 8.28
N GLN A 196 -5.81 14.01 9.48
CA GLN A 196 -6.73 15.05 9.92
C GLN A 196 -6.00 16.11 10.75
N TYR A 197 -6.59 17.29 10.88
CA TYR A 197 -6.10 18.35 11.76
C TYR A 197 -6.62 18.11 13.19
N LEU A 198 -5.72 18.13 14.17
CA LEU A 198 -6.06 18.15 15.59
C LEU A 198 -6.22 19.59 16.12
N SER A 199 -5.50 20.53 15.50
CA SER A 199 -5.59 21.98 15.72
C SER A 199 -5.09 22.71 14.46
N ASP A 200 -5.04 24.04 14.46
CA ASP A 200 -4.52 24.79 13.31
C ASP A 200 -3.04 24.52 13.00
N THR A 201 -2.28 24.07 13.98
CA THR A 201 -0.84 23.82 13.86
C THR A 201 -0.47 22.35 14.06
N ARG A 202 -1.43 21.43 14.20
CA ARG A 202 -1.12 20.02 14.41
C ARG A 202 -1.99 19.12 13.56
N ILE A 203 -1.35 18.17 12.89
CA ILE A 203 -2.01 17.10 12.15
C ILE A 203 -1.70 15.75 12.78
N ILE A 204 -2.54 14.76 12.52
CA ILE A 204 -2.27 13.36 12.80
C ILE A 204 -2.35 12.58 11.49
N VAL A 205 -1.27 11.89 11.15
CA VAL A 205 -1.15 11.02 9.98
C VAL A 205 -1.54 9.60 10.37
N GLY A 206 -2.31 8.93 9.53
CA GLY A 206 -2.83 7.58 9.74
C GLY A 206 -4.27 7.52 10.24
N VAL A 207 -4.95 8.67 10.41
CA VAL A 207 -6.36 8.75 10.83
C VAL A 207 -7.11 9.74 9.94
N ASP A 208 -8.30 9.36 9.49
CA ASP A 208 -9.27 10.24 8.84
C ASP A 208 -10.72 9.79 9.16
N GLU A 209 -11.71 10.34 8.45
CA GLU A 209 -13.13 10.03 8.67
C GLU A 209 -13.45 8.53 8.43
N ASP A 210 -12.76 7.91 7.48
CA ASP A 210 -12.99 6.54 7.02
C ASP A 210 -11.99 5.54 7.64
N ASN A 211 -10.89 6.03 8.22
CA ASN A 211 -9.83 5.26 8.83
C ASN A 211 -9.62 5.72 10.28
N LYS A 212 -10.31 5.02 11.20
CA LYS A 212 -10.20 5.24 12.65
C LYS A 212 -9.14 4.30 13.23
N ALA A 213 -8.32 4.85 14.13
CA ALA A 213 -7.29 4.11 14.86
C ALA A 213 -7.89 3.00 15.74
#